data_AF-I4BI77-F1
#
_entry.id   AF-I4BI77-F1
#
_cell.length_a   1.000
_cell.length_b   1.000
_cell.length_c   1.000
_cell.angle_alpha   90.00
_cell.angle_beta   90.00
_cell.angle_gamma   90.00
#
_symmetry.space_group_name_H-M   'P 1'
#
loop_
_entity.id
_entity.type
_entity.pdbx_description
1 polymer ?
#
loop_
_entity_poly.entity_id
_entity_poly.type
_entity_poly.pdbx_seq_one_letter_code
_entity_poly.pdbx_strand_id
1 'polypeptide(L)'
;MTQIRRNPGISARATSTTPIAVSDSSLYRRQDGYTAPSIDDRLDAQVIEAANARGFRIAARCTRCRQWVVAAESVAAHMGPVCRAKAGA
;
A
#
# COMPACT_ATOMS: atom_id res chain seq x y z
N MET A 1 36.05 10.13 -51.69
CA MET A 1 35.15 8.97 -51.84
C MET A 1 34.83 8.45 -50.45
N THR A 2 33.67 8.82 -49.91
CA THR A 2 33.35 8.60 -48.49
C THR A 2 32.14 7.66 -48.42
N GLN A 3 32.35 6.39 -48.05
CA GLN A 3 31.27 5.41 -47.95
C GLN A 3 30.62 5.47 -46.56
N ILE A 4 29.34 5.85 -46.52
CA ILE A 4 28.49 5.80 -45.33
C ILE A 4 27.92 4.38 -45.24
N ARG A 5 28.33 3.59 -44.24
CA ARG A 5 27.72 2.28 -43.96
C ARG A 5 26.38 2.48 -43.26
N ARG A 6 25.28 2.04 -43.90
CA ARG A 6 23.94 1.97 -43.29
C ARG A 6 23.87 0.72 -42.42
N ASN A 7 23.58 0.88 -41.14
CA ASN A 7 23.42 -0.20 -40.17
C ASN A 7 21.95 -0.66 -40.16
N PRO A 8 21.61 -1.91 -40.57
CA PRO A 8 20.24 -2.40 -40.57
C PRO A 8 19.97 -3.12 -39.24
N GLY A 9 19.42 -2.41 -38.26
CA GLY A 9 19.19 -3.00 -36.94
C GLY A 9 18.24 -2.24 -36.02
N ILE A 10 17.27 -1.50 -36.57
CA ILE A 10 16.24 -0.85 -35.77
C ILE A 10 14.88 -1.41 -36.19
N SER A 11 14.62 -2.67 -35.83
CA SER A 11 13.27 -3.21 -35.87
C SER A 11 12.43 -2.48 -34.82
N ALA A 12 11.32 -1.92 -35.29
CA ALA A 12 10.40 -1.08 -34.57
C ALA A 12 10.07 -1.61 -33.16
N ARG A 13 10.30 -0.76 -32.16
CA ARG A 13 9.80 -0.93 -30.80
C ARG A 13 8.27 -0.97 -30.85
N ALA A 14 7.68 -2.15 -30.69
CA ALA A 14 6.24 -2.27 -30.47
C ALA A 14 5.86 -1.40 -29.27
N THR A 15 5.08 -0.36 -29.51
CA THR A 15 4.56 0.51 -28.46
C THR A 15 3.39 -0.22 -27.82
N SER A 16 3.65 -1.04 -26.81
CA SER A 16 2.60 -1.65 -26.00
C SER A 16 1.73 -0.53 -25.40
N THR A 17 0.46 -0.47 -25.82
CA THR A 17 -0.53 0.55 -25.41
C THR A 17 -1.29 0.15 -24.14
N THR A 18 -0.73 -0.76 -23.34
CA THR A 18 -1.24 -0.99 -21.99
C THR A 18 -0.74 0.15 -21.11
N PRO A 19 -1.63 0.88 -20.40
CA PRO A 19 -1.17 1.72 -19.30
C PRO A 19 -0.56 0.77 -18.28
N ILE A 20 0.77 0.67 -18.27
CA ILE A 20 1.49 0.22 -17.09
C ILE A 20 1.13 1.31 -16.09
N ALA A 21 0.18 1.02 -15.18
CA ALA A 21 0.06 1.82 -13.98
C ALA A 21 1.49 1.95 -13.48
N VAL A 22 2.03 3.17 -13.48
CA VAL A 22 3.36 3.45 -12.95
C VAL A 22 3.21 3.30 -11.44
N SER A 23 3.06 2.06 -11.00
CA SER A 23 3.42 1.64 -9.67
C SER A 23 4.91 1.87 -9.66
N ASP A 24 5.30 3.05 -9.19
CA ASP A 24 6.68 3.45 -8.99
C ASP A 24 7.30 2.51 -7.95
N SER A 25 7.61 1.32 -8.43
CA SER A 25 8.15 0.20 -7.69
C SER A 25 9.63 0.45 -7.39
N SER A 26 10.17 1.58 -7.85
CA SER A 26 11.53 2.04 -7.53
C SER A 26 11.67 2.47 -6.06
N LEU A 27 10.56 2.82 -5.39
CA LEU A 27 10.52 3.22 -3.98
C LEU A 27 10.53 2.07 -2.99
N TYR A 28 10.38 0.82 -3.46
CA TYR A 28 10.22 -0.36 -2.59
C TYR A 28 11.32 -1.36 -2.87
N ARG A 29 12.58 -0.96 -2.66
CA ARG A 29 13.71 -1.88 -2.83
C ARG A 29 13.72 -2.87 -1.67
N ARG A 30 14.08 -4.12 -1.95
CA ARG A 30 14.29 -5.14 -0.90
C ARG A 30 15.35 -4.73 0.12
N GLN A 31 16.30 -3.85 -0.27
CA GLN A 31 17.32 -3.32 0.63
C GLN A 31 16.75 -2.44 1.75
N ASP A 32 15.54 -1.90 1.58
CA ASP A 32 14.88 -1.04 2.56
C ASP A 32 14.00 -1.84 3.55
N GLY A 33 14.08 -3.17 3.52
CA GLY A 33 13.26 -4.06 4.34
C GLY A 33 11.81 -4.19 3.85
N TYR A 34 11.49 -3.66 2.67
CA TYR A 34 10.15 -3.78 2.11
C TYR A 34 9.79 -5.24 1.83
N THR A 35 8.65 -5.66 2.39
CA THR A 35 8.02 -6.95 2.10
C THR A 35 6.73 -6.69 1.33
N ALA A 36 6.60 -7.32 0.16
CA ALA A 36 5.39 -7.17 -0.65
C ALA A 36 4.17 -7.74 0.09
N PRO A 37 2.99 -7.08 0.03
CA PRO A 37 1.77 -7.59 0.64
C PRO A 37 1.43 -9.01 0.14
N SER A 38 1.09 -9.87 1.09
CA SER A 38 0.62 -11.23 0.84
C SER A 38 -0.74 -11.23 0.15
N ILE A 39 -1.25 -12.41 -0.19
CA ILE A 39 -2.61 -12.53 -0.75
C ILE A 39 -3.64 -12.11 0.30
N ASP A 40 -3.47 -12.55 1.55
CA ASP A 40 -4.38 -12.24 2.65
C ASP A 40 -4.45 -10.74 2.90
N ASP A 41 -3.31 -10.05 2.90
CA ASP A 41 -3.26 -8.58 3.07
C ASP A 41 -4.09 -7.84 1.99
N ARG A 42 -4.09 -8.36 0.76
CA ARG A 42 -4.86 -7.76 -0.34
C ARG A 42 -6.35 -8.04 -0.19
N LEU A 43 -6.72 -9.22 0.28
CA LEU A 43 -8.13 -9.57 0.53
C LEU A 43 -8.69 -8.73 1.68
N ASP A 44 -7.93 -8.56 2.76
CA ASP A 44 -8.30 -7.72 3.89
C ASP A 44 -8.50 -6.25 3.45
N ALA A 45 -7.59 -5.73 2.62
CA ALA A 45 -7.72 -4.39 2.06
C ALA A 45 -9.02 -4.21 1.24
N GLN A 46 -9.38 -5.20 0.40
CA GLN A 46 -10.63 -5.18 -0.37
C GLN A 46 -11.87 -5.17 0.53
N VAL A 47 -11.86 -5.95 1.62
CA VAL A 47 -12.97 -5.98 2.59
C VAL A 47 -13.12 -4.61 3.28
N ILE A 48 -12.00 -4.01 3.70
CA ILE A 48 -12.01 -2.69 4.34
C ILE A 48 -12.52 -1.63 3.37
N GLU A 49 -12.09 -1.66 2.11
CA GLU A 49 -12.56 -0.75 1.07
C GLU A 49 -14.06 -0.88 0.82
N ALA A 50 -14.56 -2.12 0.69
CA ALA A 50 -15.98 -2.40 0.52
C ALA A 50 -16.82 -1.94 1.73
N ALA A 51 -16.30 -2.08 2.94
CA ALA A 51 -16.95 -1.59 4.16
C ALA A 51 -17.03 -0.06 4.17
N ASN A 52 -15.93 0.63 3.83
CA ASN A 52 -15.89 2.10 3.75
C ASN A 52 -16.84 2.65 2.69
N ALA A 53 -16.93 2.00 1.52
CA ALA A 53 -17.85 2.39 0.45
C ALA A 53 -19.33 2.35 0.86
N ARG A 54 -19.66 1.51 1.86
CA ARG A 54 -21.00 1.39 2.44
C ARG A 54 -21.21 2.26 3.70
N GLY A 55 -20.22 3.08 4.07
CA GLY A 55 -20.28 3.96 5.24
C GLY A 55 -19.99 3.28 6.58
N PHE A 56 -19.48 2.04 6.58
CA PHE A 56 -19.03 1.40 7.81
C PHE A 56 -17.67 1.94 8.25
N ARG A 57 -17.38 1.81 9.56
CA ARG A 57 -16.07 2.09 10.14
C ARG A 57 -15.53 0.85 10.83
N ILE A 58 -14.23 0.62 10.70
CA ILE A 58 -13.53 -0.48 11.38
C ILE A 58 -13.32 -0.10 12.86
N ALA A 59 -13.68 -1.02 13.76
CA ALA A 59 -13.47 -0.89 15.19
C ALA A 59 -12.35 -1.85 15.65
N ALA A 60 -11.44 -1.35 16.48
CA ALA A 60 -10.43 -2.18 17.15
C ALA A 60 -10.75 -2.30 18.65
N ARG A 61 -10.31 -3.40 19.26
CA ARG A 61 -10.36 -3.59 20.72
C ARG A 61 -9.12 -2.96 21.35
N CYS A 62 -9.33 -2.04 22.30
CA CYS A 62 -8.25 -1.51 23.11
C CYS A 62 -7.52 -2.65 23.83
N THR A 63 -6.19 -2.68 23.74
CA THR A 63 -5.36 -3.72 24.38
C THR A 63 -5.38 -3.66 25.91
N ARG A 64 -5.63 -2.48 26.50
CA ARG A 64 -5.68 -2.27 27.97
C ARG A 64 -7.08 -2.48 28.55
N CYS A 65 -8.05 -1.66 28.15
CA CYS A 65 -9.40 -1.67 28.74
C CYS A 65 -10.43 -2.49 27.95
N ARG A 66 -10.05 -3.08 26.81
CA ARG A 66 -10.92 -3.90 25.96
C ARG A 66 -12.17 -3.20 25.41
N GLN A 67 -12.25 -1.88 25.55
CA GLN A 67 -13.30 -1.07 24.93
C GLN A 67 -13.08 -0.96 23.41
N TRP A 68 -14.17 -0.89 22.66
CA TRP A 68 -14.15 -0.67 21.22
C TRP A 68 -13.77 0.78 20.90
N VAL A 69 -12.85 0.95 19.95
CA VAL A 69 -12.38 2.25 19.47
C VAL A 69 -12.48 2.32 17.95
N VAL A 70 -12.93 3.47 17.44
CA VAL A 70 -13.21 3.68 16.00
C VAL A 70 -12.48 4.88 15.41
N ALA A 71 -11.87 5.72 16.25
CA ALA A 71 -11.06 6.83 15.78
C ALA A 71 -9.77 6.28 15.14
N ALA A 72 -9.38 6.79 13.97
CA ALA A 72 -8.24 6.28 13.20
C ALA A 72 -6.95 6.19 14.05
N GLU A 73 -6.65 7.23 14.83
CA GLU A 73 -5.50 7.22 15.75
C GLU A 73 -5.56 6.12 16.81
N SER A 74 -6.76 5.85 17.34
CA SER A 74 -6.95 4.82 18.38
C SER A 74 -6.90 3.41 17.81
N VAL A 75 -7.39 3.23 16.58
CA VAL A 75 -7.28 1.97 15.83
C VAL A 75 -5.81 1.68 15.52
N ALA A 76 -5.07 2.67 14.99
CA ALA A 76 -3.64 2.53 14.68
C ALA A 76 -2.78 2.20 15.92
N ALA A 77 -3.12 2.79 17.07
CA ALA A 77 -2.44 2.51 18.34
C ALA A 77 -2.97 1.26 19.06
N HIS A 78 -4.02 0.59 18.54
CA HIS A 78 -4.79 -0.44 19.24
C HIS A 78 -5.18 -0.07 20.67
N MET A 79 -5.39 1.22 20.94
CA MET A 79 -5.53 1.76 22.28
C MET A 79 -6.37 3.03 22.29
N GLY A 80 -7.34 3.10 23.20
CA GLY A 80 -8.20 4.27 23.35
C GLY A 80 -7.50 5.47 23.98
N PRO A 81 -8.04 6.70 23.81
CA PRO A 81 -7.39 7.95 24.21
C PRO A 81 -7.09 8.00 25.72
N VAL A 82 -8.02 7.52 26.56
CA VAL A 82 -7.84 7.46 28.02
C VAL A 82 -6.71 6.50 28.41
N CYS A 83 -6.65 5.33 27.79
CA CYS A 83 -5.61 4.34 28.06
C CYS A 83 -4.24 4.77 27.56
N ARG A 84 -4.20 5.49 26.43
CA ARG A 84 -3.00 6.10 25.86
C ARG A 84 -2.43 7.17 26.78
N ALA A 85 -3.28 8.08 27.28
CA ALA A 85 -2.87 9.10 28.25
C ALA A 85 -2.26 8.50 29.53
N LYS A 86 -2.82 7.39 30.03
CA LYS A 86 -2.30 6.63 31.19
C LYS A 86 -1.06 5.76 30.90
N ALA A 87 -0.59 5.68 29.67
CA ALA A 87 0.60 4.91 29.31
C ALA A 87 1.84 5.81 29.17
N GLY A 88 1.64 7.11 28.95
CA GLY A 88 2.71 8.12 28.90
C GLY A 88 2.95 8.87 30.22
N ALA A 89 2.26 8.49 31.29
CA ALA A 89 2.49 8.92 32.67
C ALA A 89 3.08 7.74 33.45
#